data_AF-A0A948CB12-F1
#
_entry.id   AF-A0A948CB12-F1
#
_cell.length_a   1.000
_cell.length_b   1.000
_cell.length_c   1.000
_cell.angle_alpha   90.00
_cell.angle_beta   90.00
_cell.angle_gamma   90.00
#
_symmetry.space_group_name_H-M   'P 1'
#
loop_
_entity.id
_entity.type
_entity.pdbx_description
1 polymer ?
#
loop_
_entity_poly.entity_id
_entity_poly.type
_entity_poly.pdbx_seq_one_letter_code
_entity_poly.pdbx_strand_id
1 'polypeptide(L)'
;MTLTPEQFNKLVLKEDVKNFEEKLEKIEGKLDILINLIDSIVKKHKDFEIEMTANQGAHNRFEENFTKTHKRVKILEEKTRV
;
A
#
# COMPACT_ATOMS: atom_id res chain seq x y z
N MET A 1 5.01 3.39 -60.54
CA MET A 1 6.19 4.20 -60.16
C MET A 1 6.72 3.63 -58.86
N THR A 2 7.99 3.23 -58.82
CA THR A 2 8.65 2.72 -57.62
C THR A 2 9.20 3.89 -56.81
N LEU A 3 9.15 3.78 -55.48
CA LEU A 3 9.74 4.78 -54.59
C LEU A 3 11.26 4.82 -54.77
N THR A 4 11.85 6.02 -54.68
CA THR A 4 13.31 6.12 -54.60
C THR A 4 13.78 5.62 -53.22
N PRO A 5 15.04 5.13 -53.10
CA PRO A 5 15.58 4.69 -51.81
C PRO A 5 15.45 5.75 -50.70
N GLU A 6 15.58 7.03 -51.04
CA GLU A 6 15.42 8.14 -50.10
C GLU A 6 13.97 8.30 -49.62
N GLN A 7 12.99 8.12 -50.51
CA GLN A 7 11.57 8.17 -50.16
C GLN A 7 11.16 6.97 -49.28
N PHE A 8 11.72 5.79 -49.55
CA PHE A 8 11.53 4.60 -48.72
C PHE A 8 12.12 4.79 -47.32
N ASN A 9 13.37 5.25 -47.20
CA ASN A 9 14.01 5.49 -45.90
C ASN A 9 13.26 6.53 -45.05
N LYS A 10 12.70 7.58 -45.67
CA LYS A 10 11.87 8.56 -44.96
C LYS A 10 10.56 7.98 -44.41
N LEU A 11 9.98 6.99 -45.09
CA LEU A 11 8.78 6.31 -44.61
C LEU A 11 9.11 5.40 -43.42
N VAL A 12 10.17 4.60 -43.53
CA VAL A 12 10.61 3.72 -42.43
C VAL A 12 10.94 4.52 -41.17
N LEU A 13 11.67 5.63 -41.29
CA LEU A 13 11.97 6.50 -40.15
C LEU A 13 10.72 7.09 -39.49
N LYS A 14 9.68 7.43 -40.25
CA LYS A 14 8.41 7.91 -39.70
C LYS A 14 7.67 6.82 -38.94
N GLU A 15 7.66 5.60 -39.46
CA GLU A 15 7.08 4.45 -38.75
C GLU A 15 7.84 4.14 -37.46
N ASP A 16 9.17 4.22 -37.48
CA ASP A 16 10.00 4.02 -36.29
C ASP A 16 9.72 5.07 -35.21
N VAL A 17 9.60 6.35 -35.58
CA VAL A 17 9.23 7.43 -34.65
C VAL A 17 7.85 7.19 -34.05
N LYS A 18 6.86 6.84 -34.88
CA LYS A 18 5.50 6.54 -34.40
C LYS A 18 5.49 5.35 -33.45
N ASN A 19 6.22 4.28 -33.77
CA ASN A 19 6.35 3.10 -32.92
C ASN A 19 7.04 3.43 -31.58
N PHE A 20 7.97 4.39 -31.58
CA PHE A 20 8.64 4.85 -30.37
C PHE A 20 7.70 5.67 -29.47
N GLU A 21 6.91 6.58 -30.05
CA GLU A 21 5.87 7.34 -29.34
C GLU A 21 4.83 6.41 -28.68
N GLU A 22 4.33 5.41 -29.42
CA GLU A 22 3.37 4.43 -28.88
C GLU A 22 3.97 3.59 -27.73
N LYS A 23 5.28 3.32 -27.77
CA LYS A 23 5.97 2.62 -26.68
C LYS A 23 6.14 3.51 -25.46
N LEU A 24 6.44 4.80 -25.66
CA LEU A 24 6.55 5.79 -24.59
C LEU A 24 5.22 5.97 -23.85
N GLU A 25 4.11 6.14 -24.58
CA GLU A 25 2.77 6.26 -23.96
C GLU A 25 2.43 5.01 -23.13
N LYS A 26 2.78 3.81 -23.62
CA LYS A 26 2.59 2.56 -22.86
C LYS A 26 3.44 2.49 -21.60
N ILE A 27 4.63 3.08 -21.61
CA ILE A 27 5.51 3.14 -20.43
C ILE A 27 4.95 4.14 -19.43
N GLU A 28 4.55 5.33 -19.88
CA GLU A 28 3.94 6.37 -19.04
C GLU A 28 2.69 5.84 -18.33
N GLY A 29 1.77 5.21 -19.07
CA GLY A 29 0.58 4.60 -18.47
C GLY A 29 0.89 3.49 -17.45
N LYS A 30 1.98 2.73 -17.63
CA LYS A 30 2.43 1.73 -16.65
C LYS A 30 3.05 2.36 -15.41
N LEU A 31 3.78 3.46 -15.56
CA LEU A 31 4.37 4.20 -14.45
C LEU A 31 3.28 4.83 -13.59
N ASP A 32 2.25 5.42 -14.19
CA ASP A 32 1.10 5.96 -13.46
C ASP A 32 0.38 4.90 -12.64
N ILE A 33 0.18 3.70 -13.20
CA ILE A 33 -0.42 2.58 -12.46
C ILE A 33 0.48 2.18 -11.27
N LEU A 34 1.79 2.09 -11.47
CA LEU A 34 2.74 1.75 -10.42
C LEU A 34 2.74 2.79 -9.29
N ILE A 35 2.75 4.08 -9.63
CA ILE A 35 2.71 5.16 -8.64
C ILE A 35 1.42 5.10 -7.83
N ASN A 36 0.27 4.94 -8.49
CA ASN A 36 -1.02 4.82 -7.81
C ASN A 36 -1.10 3.59 -6.89
N LEU A 37 -0.48 2.48 -7.29
CA LEU A 37 -0.39 1.28 -6.46
C LEU A 37 0.47 1.53 -5.21
N ILE A 38 1.63 2.17 -5.37
CA ILE A 38 2.53 2.53 -4.27
C ILE A 38 1.80 3.45 -3.29
N ASP A 39 1.14 4.50 -3.78
CA ASP A 39 0.35 5.41 -2.95
C ASP A 39 -0.75 4.68 -2.17
N SER A 40 -1.40 3.70 -2.80
CA SER A 40 -2.43 2.88 -2.15
C SER A 40 -1.84 1.99 -1.05
N ILE A 41 -0.65 1.42 -1.28
CA ILE A 41 0.07 0.60 -0.28
C ILE A 41 0.51 1.48 0.89
N VAL A 42 1.08 2.64 0.64
CA VAL A 42 1.53 3.58 1.68
C VAL A 42 0.37 4.03 2.55
N LYS A 43 -0.79 4.37 1.96
CA LYS A 43 -2.00 4.72 2.72
C LYS A 43 -2.46 3.57 3.62
N LYS A 44 -2.58 2.36 3.06
CA LYS A 44 -2.95 1.17 3.84
C LYS A 44 -1.96 0.86 4.96
N HIS A 45 -0.67 1.05 4.71
CA HIS A 45 0.36 0.83 5.72
C HIS A 45 0.22 1.82 6.88
N LYS A 46 -0.01 3.10 6.58
CA LYS A 46 -0.27 4.12 7.59
C LYS A 46 -1.52 3.83 8.41
N ASP A 47 -2.62 3.43 7.76
CA ASP A 47 -3.86 3.08 8.44
C ASP A 47 -3.64 1.87 9.36
N PHE A 48 -2.88 0.87 8.89
CA PHE A 48 -2.51 -0.30 9.69
C PHE A 48 -1.68 0.06 10.94
N GLU A 49 -0.70 0.97 10.82
CA GLU A 49 0.09 1.42 11.98
C GLU A 49 -0.77 2.13 13.04
N ILE A 50 -1.74 2.95 12.60
CA ILE A 50 -2.68 3.64 13.48
C ILE A 50 -3.58 2.62 14.19
N GLU A 51 -4.15 1.66 13.45
CA GLU A 51 -4.98 0.60 14.01
C GLU A 51 -4.20 -0.26 15.01
N MET A 52 -2.96 -0.63 14.68
CA MET A 52 -2.09 -1.41 15.56
C MET A 52 -1.78 -0.66 16.85
N THR A 53 -1.45 0.64 16.76
CA THR A 53 -1.17 1.49 17.92
C THR A 53 -2.42 1.63 18.80
N ALA A 54 -3.59 1.86 18.19
CA ALA A 54 -4.85 1.96 18.89
C ALA A 54 -5.23 0.63 19.58
N ASN A 55 -5.01 -0.49 18.90
CA ASN A 55 -5.27 -1.83 19.42
C ASN A 55 -4.34 -2.16 20.59
N GLN A 56 -3.05 -1.85 20.49
CA GLN A 56 -2.10 -2.02 21.61
C GLN A 56 -2.53 -1.18 22.82
N GLY A 57 -2.97 0.06 22.60
CA GLY A 57 -3.54 0.90 23.65
C GLY A 57 -4.80 0.28 24.29
N ALA A 58 -5.66 -0.35 23.49
CA ALA A 58 -6.84 -1.05 23.99
C ALA A 58 -6.46 -2.30 24.81
N HIS A 59 -5.51 -3.10 24.33
CA HIS A 59 -4.98 -4.25 25.06
C HIS A 59 -4.38 -3.85 26.41
N ASN A 60 -3.58 -2.78 26.47
CA ASN A 60 -3.01 -2.28 27.73
C ASN A 60 -4.12 -1.91 28.75
N ARG A 61 -5.19 -1.24 28.29
CA ARG A 61 -6.33 -0.90 29.16
C ARG A 61 -7.07 -2.15 29.64
N PHE A 62 -7.23 -3.16 28.78
CA PHE A 62 -7.84 -4.42 29.18
C PHE A 62 -6.99 -5.16 30.21
N GLU A 63 -5.67 -5.18 30.05
CA GLU A 63 -4.76 -5.82 31.00
C GLU A 63 -4.77 -5.13 32.37
N GLU A 64 -4.81 -3.80 32.40
CA GLU A 64 -4.93 -3.04 33.65
C GLU A 64 -6.25 -3.37 34.38
N ASN A 65 -7.36 -3.37 33.64
CA ASN A 65 -8.69 -3.69 34.17
C ASN A 65 -8.78 -5.15 34.66
N PHE A 66 -8.20 -6.08 33.90
CA PHE A 66 -8.10 -7.49 34.28
C PHE A 66 -7.32 -7.64 35.58
N THR A 67 -6.14 -7.00 35.67
CA THR A 67 -5.29 -7.03 36.86
C THR A 67 -6.00 -6.47 38.09
N LYS A 68 -6.69 -5.32 37.95
CA LYS A 68 -7.49 -4.73 39.04
C LYS A 68 -8.60 -5.67 39.50
N THR A 69 -9.33 -6.26 38.55
CA THR A 69 -10.43 -7.18 38.85
C THR A 69 -9.91 -8.44 39.54
N HIS A 70 -8.83 -9.02 39.02
CA HIS A 70 -8.19 -10.20 39.61
C HIS A 70 -7.72 -9.96 41.05
N LYS A 71 -7.09 -8.81 41.33
CA LYS A 71 -6.72 -8.41 42.70
C LYS A 71 -7.94 -8.32 43.62
N ARG A 72 -9.04 -7.70 43.16
CA ARG A 72 -10.28 -7.58 43.95
C ARG A 72 -10.89 -8.95 44.27
N VAL A 73 -10.96 -9.83 43.28
CA VAL A 73 -11.47 -11.20 43.45
C VAL A 73 -10.63 -11.94 44.48
N LYS A 74 -9.30 -11.92 44.36
CA LYS A 74 -8.40 -12.57 45.32
C LYS A 74 -8.62 -12.10 46.77
N ILE A 75 -8.74 -10.78 46.97
CA ILE A 75 -9.02 -10.22 48.31
C ILE A 75 -10.36 -10.72 48.85
N LEU A 76 -11.38 -10.82 48.01
CA LEU A 76 -12.70 -11.32 48.42
C LEU A 76 -12.63 -12.81 48.77
N GLU A 77 -11.95 -13.63 47.97
CA GLU A 77 -11.77 -15.05 48.23
C GLU A 77 -11.04 -15.30 49.57
N GLU A 78 -10.00 -14.51 49.86
CA GLU A 78 -9.29 -14.57 51.14
C GLU A 78 -10.20 -14.18 52.32
N LYS A 79 -11.02 -13.14 52.17
CA LYS A 79 -11.98 -12.73 53.20
C LYS A 79 -13.09 -13.74 53.47
N THR A 80 -13.52 -14.47 52.45
CA THR A 80 -14.61 -15.46 52.57
C THR A 80 -14.11 -16.81 53.12
N ARG A 81 -12.79 -17.03 53.16
CA ARG A 81 -12.16 -18.23 53.73
C ARG A 81 -11.94 -18.19 55.24
N VAL A 82 -12.11 -17.02 55.86
CA VAL A 82 -12.04 -16.80 57.32
C VAL A 82 -13.45 -16.86 57.90
#